data_AF-A0AAW0TZA3-F1
#
_entry.id   AF-A0AAW0TZA3-F1
#
_cell.length_a   1.000
_cell.length_b   1.000
_cell.length_c   1.000
_cell.angle_alpha   90.00
_cell.angle_beta   90.00
_cell.angle_gamma   90.00
#
_symmetry.space_group_name_H-M   'P 1'
#
loop_
_entity.id
_entity.type
_entity.pdbx_description
1 polymer ?
#
loop_
_entity_poly.entity_id
_entity_poly.type
_entity_poly.pdbx_seq_one_letter_code
_entity_poly.pdbx_strand_id
1 'polypeptide(L)'
;MIGNPTEIYFHGTQLSTTLLGFIPAVIVMHQITIPIFYNLKMFSIAEYLELRYGSAALRKMGTTLILMNFCVYMGMCLYAPALALATVTNISPVNSIVIVGVIVTFYITIVGLQAGVTVSVHPELVLVSAGDEAPSHHEIVTFVAS
;
A
#
# COMPACT_ATOMS: atom_id res chain seq x y z
N MET A 1 0.16 -1.86 -10.49
CA MET A 1 1.11 -0.92 -11.13
C MET A 1 1.75 -1.60 -12.34
N ILE A 2 0.98 -1.84 -13.40
CA ILE A 2 1.47 -2.43 -14.67
C ILE A 2 1.33 -1.45 -15.85
N GLY A 3 0.62 -0.33 -15.67
CA GLY A 3 0.45 0.71 -16.69
C GLY A 3 1.49 1.83 -16.66
N ASN A 4 2.23 2.00 -15.56
CA ASN A 4 3.28 3.02 -15.45
C ASN A 4 4.36 2.94 -16.55
N PRO A 5 4.92 1.76 -16.90
CA PRO A 5 5.87 1.69 -18.00
C PRO A 5 5.21 2.01 -19.35
N THR A 6 3.97 1.56 -19.58
CA THR A 6 3.21 1.85 -20.79
C THR A 6 2.99 3.35 -21.00
N GLU A 7 2.69 4.09 -19.94
CA GLU A 7 2.54 5.55 -19.98
C GLU A 7 3.87 6.28 -20.21
N ILE A 8 5.00 5.72 -19.74
CA ILE A 8 6.35 6.23 -20.06
C ILE A 8 6.67 6.06 -21.56
N TYR A 9 6.20 4.99 -22.20
CA TYR A 9 6.40 4.78 -23.65
C TYR A 9 5.61 5.76 -24.52
N PHE A 10 4.44 6.24 -24.07
CA PHE A 10 3.59 7.15 -24.85
C PHE A 10 3.73 8.63 -24.44
N HIS A 11 3.99 8.95 -23.17
CA HIS A 11 4.04 10.32 -22.60
C HIS A 11 5.30 10.58 -21.74
N GLY A 12 6.46 10.08 -22.19
CA GLY A 12 7.69 9.90 -21.41
C GLY A 12 8.26 11.08 -20.59
N THR A 13 7.88 12.33 -20.84
CA THR A 13 8.38 13.49 -20.06
C THR A 13 7.52 13.81 -18.83
N GLN A 14 6.21 13.58 -18.86
CA GLN A 14 5.29 14.02 -17.80
C GLN A 14 5.44 13.21 -16.51
N LEU A 15 5.66 11.89 -16.62
CA LEU A 15 5.91 11.03 -15.47
C LEU A 15 7.26 11.30 -14.82
N SER A 16 8.29 11.59 -15.61
CA SER A 16 9.63 11.92 -15.09
C SER A 16 9.62 13.19 -14.23
N THR A 17 8.93 14.25 -14.68
CA THR A 17 8.75 15.48 -13.89
C THR A 17 7.96 15.23 -12.60
N THR A 18 6.97 14.33 -12.65
CA THR A 18 6.18 13.98 -11.46
C THR A 18 7.03 13.22 -10.44
N LEU A 19 7.84 12.24 -10.88
CA LEU A 19 8.75 11.47 -10.02
C LEU A 19 9.80 12.36 -9.34
N LEU A 20 10.36 13.33 -10.07
CA LEU A 20 11.29 14.31 -9.49
C LEU A 20 10.61 15.19 -8.43
N GLY A 21 9.32 15.50 -8.57
CA GLY A 21 8.54 16.22 -7.57
C GLY A 21 8.19 15.40 -6.33
N PHE A 22 8.14 14.07 -6.44
CA PHE A 22 7.86 13.18 -5.30
C PHE A 22 8.98 13.17 -4.27
N ILE A 23 10.25 13.20 -4.69
CA ILE A 23 11.42 13.16 -3.80
C ILE A 23 11.37 14.28 -2.73
N PRO A 24 11.28 15.57 -3.08
CA PRO A 24 11.19 16.63 -2.08
C PRO A 24 9.88 16.56 -1.28
N ALA A 25 8.76 16.14 -1.89
CA ALA A 25 7.49 16.01 -1.21
C ALA A 25 7.54 14.96 -0.08
N VAL A 26 8.22 13.83 -0.31
CA VAL A 26 8.41 12.76 0.68
C VAL A 26 9.31 13.23 1.83
N ILE A 27 10.39 13.95 1.53
CA ILE A 27 11.29 14.49 2.56
C ILE A 27 10.56 15.47 3.47
N VAL A 28 9.78 16.40 2.89
CA VAL A 28 9.00 17.38 3.64
C VAL A 28 7.91 16.70 4.46
N MET A 29 7.21 15.70 3.89
CA MET A 29 6.23 14.89 4.60
C MET A 29 6.86 14.15 5.78
N HIS A 30 7.97 13.48 5.59
CA HIS A 30 8.64 12.73 6.66
C HIS A 30 9.01 13.64 7.83
N GLN A 31 9.58 14.81 7.56
CA GLN A 31 10.06 15.71 8.61
C GLN A 31 8.95 16.42 9.38
N ILE A 32 7.82 16.73 8.74
CA ILE A 32 6.74 17.50 9.38
C ILE A 32 5.66 16.57 9.92
N THR A 33 5.28 15.56 9.15
CA THR A 33 4.12 14.70 9.44
C THR A 33 4.45 13.70 10.54
N ILE A 34 5.58 12.99 10.46
CA ILE A 34 5.94 11.97 11.45
C ILE A 34 5.97 12.52 12.90
N PRO A 35 6.63 13.65 13.21
CA PRO A 35 6.63 14.17 14.57
C PRO A 35 5.24 14.64 15.03
N ILE A 36 4.39 15.13 14.12
CA ILE A 36 3.02 15.55 14.48
C ILE A 36 2.17 14.33 14.85
N PHE A 37 2.20 13.27 14.04
CA PHE A 37 1.41 12.07 14.31
C PHE A 37 1.89 11.31 15.55
N TYR A 38 3.19 11.28 15.80
CA TYR A 38 3.75 10.62 16.99
C TYR A 38 3.35 11.30 18.30
N ASN A 39 3.28 12.64 18.31
CA ASN A 39 2.84 13.40 19.49
C ASN A 39 1.34 13.23 19.80
N LEU A 40 0.53 12.96 18.79
CA LEU A 40 -0.92 12.81 18.96
C LEU A 40 -1.36 11.38 19.33
N LYS A 41 -0.46 10.38 19.34
CA LYS A 41 -0.74 8.95 19.63
C LYS A 41 -1.88 8.32 18.80
N MET A 42 -2.29 8.99 17.72
CA MET A 42 -3.45 8.61 16.92
C MET A 42 -2.97 8.21 15.53
N PHE A 43 -3.15 6.94 15.18
CA PHE A 43 -2.69 6.34 13.92
C PHE A 43 -3.66 6.56 12.73
N SER A 44 -4.83 7.17 12.96
CA SER A 44 -5.88 7.32 11.94
C SER A 44 -6.07 8.77 11.50
N ILE A 45 -5.93 9.01 10.19
CA ILE A 45 -6.14 10.32 9.54
C ILE A 45 -7.56 10.86 9.82
N ALA A 46 -8.56 9.99 9.85
CA ALA A 46 -9.94 10.39 10.13
C ALA A 46 -10.12 10.93 11.56
N GLU A 47 -9.38 10.40 12.53
CA GLU A 47 -9.36 10.85 13.92
C GLU A 47 -8.62 12.17 14.07
N TYR A 48 -7.56 12.38 13.29
CA TYR A 48 -6.87 13.67 13.23
C TYR A 48 -7.79 14.79 12.72
N LEU A 49 -8.58 14.52 11.66
CA LEU A 49 -9.57 15.47 11.16
C LEU A 49 -10.68 15.76 12.18
N GLU A 50 -11.07 14.78 12.99
CA GLU A 50 -12.05 14.98 14.07
C GLU A 50 -11.49 15.90 15.16
N LEU A 51 -10.26 15.68 15.62
CA LEU A 51 -9.61 16.51 16.65
C LEU A 51 -9.43 17.96 16.20
N ARG A 52 -9.17 18.19 14.90
CA ARG A 52 -8.94 19.54 14.36
C ARG A 52 -10.23 20.34 14.15
N TYR A 53 -11.34 19.68 13.80
CA TYR A 53 -12.60 20.35 13.45
C TYR A 53 -13.73 20.15 14.47
N GLY A 54 -13.55 19.27 15.46
CA GLY A 54 -14.51 19.03 16.55
C GLY A 54 -15.88 18.51 16.10
N SER A 55 -16.00 18.00 14.87
CA SER A 55 -17.29 17.64 14.27
C SER A 55 -17.36 16.16 13.89
N ALA A 56 -18.22 15.43 14.58
CA ALA A 56 -18.50 14.01 14.31
C ALA A 56 -19.09 13.77 12.91
N ALA A 57 -19.71 14.79 12.29
CA ALA A 57 -20.22 14.70 10.92
C ALA A 57 -19.08 14.57 9.91
N LEU A 58 -18.00 15.36 10.09
CA LEU A 58 -16.83 15.33 9.21
C LEU A 58 -16.09 13.99 9.31
N ARG A 59 -16.02 13.41 10.52
CA ARG A 59 -15.47 12.06 10.72
C ARG A 59 -16.25 11.01 9.95
N LYS A 60 -17.58 10.99 10.10
CA LYS A 60 -18.42 10.02 9.38
C LYS A 60 -18.27 10.16 7.88
N MET A 61 -18.28 11.39 7.36
CA MET A 61 -18.10 11.62 5.92
C MET A 61 -16.69 11.23 5.44
N GLY A 62 -15.64 11.62 6.17
CA GLY A 62 -14.24 11.31 5.84
C GLY A 62 -13.95 9.81 5.88
N THR A 63 -14.35 9.12 6.96
CA THR A 63 -14.20 7.66 7.07
C THR A 63 -14.99 6.94 5.98
N THR A 64 -16.20 7.40 5.64
CA THR A 64 -16.99 6.79 4.56
C THR A 64 -16.32 6.97 3.19
N LEU A 65 -15.79 8.17 2.91
CA LEU A 65 -15.11 8.45 1.65
C LEU A 65 -13.82 7.63 1.50
N ILE A 66 -13.05 7.53 2.59
CA ILE A 66 -11.84 6.71 2.65
C ILE A 66 -12.19 5.22 2.48
N LEU A 67 -13.20 4.71 3.20
CA LEU A 67 -13.66 3.33 3.03
C LEU A 67 -14.10 3.04 1.60
N MET A 68 -14.87 3.94 0.98
CA MET A 68 -15.30 3.79 -0.40
C MET A 68 -14.11 3.74 -1.36
N ASN A 69 -13.12 4.61 -1.17
CA ASN A 69 -11.89 4.61 -1.97
C ASN A 69 -11.10 3.31 -1.79
N PHE A 70 -10.93 2.85 -0.55
CA PHE A 70 -10.26 1.59 -0.22
C PHE A 70 -10.98 0.38 -0.81
N CYS A 71 -12.31 0.33 -0.78
CA CYS A 71 -13.09 -0.76 -1.39
C CYS A 71 -12.85 -0.85 -2.90
N VAL A 72 -12.86 0.29 -3.60
CA VAL A 72 -12.61 0.33 -5.05
C VAL A 72 -11.17 -0.10 -5.36
N TYR A 73 -10.20 0.43 -4.60
CA TYR A 73 -8.79 0.09 -4.77
C TYR A 73 -8.52 -1.39 -4.53
N MET A 74 -8.99 -1.93 -3.40
CA MET A 74 -8.84 -3.35 -3.05
C MET A 74 -9.54 -4.27 -4.04
N GLY A 75 -10.71 -3.88 -4.55
CA GLY A 75 -11.41 -4.61 -5.62
C GLY A 75 -10.58 -4.68 -6.91
N MET A 76 -9.96 -3.58 -7.33
CA MET A 76 -9.05 -3.58 -8.48
C MET A 76 -7.81 -4.44 -8.25
N CYS A 77 -7.22 -4.40 -7.05
CA CYS A 77 -6.08 -5.23 -6.69
C CYS A 77 -6.40 -6.73 -6.69
N LEU A 78 -7.59 -7.12 -6.22
CA LEU A 78 -8.07 -8.51 -6.21
C LEU A 78 -8.44 -9.05 -7.60
N TYR A 79 -8.85 -8.16 -8.52
CA TYR A 79 -9.22 -8.56 -9.87
C TYR A 79 -8.03 -9.12 -10.67
N ALA A 80 -6.83 -8.56 -10.50
CA ALA A 80 -5.63 -9.01 -11.20
C ALA A 80 -5.25 -10.49 -10.93
N PRO A 81 -5.10 -10.95 -9.67
CA PRO A 81 -4.81 -12.36 -9.38
C PRO A 81 -5.99 -13.28 -9.71
N ALA A 82 -7.23 -12.81 -9.56
CA ALA A 82 -8.41 -13.60 -9.93
C ALA A 82 -8.47 -13.88 -11.44
N LEU A 83 -8.12 -12.88 -12.26
CA LEU A 83 -8.05 -13.01 -13.71
C LEU A 83 -6.92 -13.97 -14.12
N ALA A 84 -5.75 -13.85 -13.50
CA ALA A 84 -4.62 -14.76 -13.75
C ALA A 84 -4.95 -16.21 -13.35
N LEU A 85 -5.71 -16.42 -12.27
CA LEU A 85 -6.12 -17.77 -11.87
C LEU A 85 -7.17 -18.35 -12.84
N ALA A 86 -8.12 -17.53 -13.30
CA ALA A 86 -9.16 -17.95 -14.23
C ALA A 86 -8.61 -18.42 -15.58
N THR A 87 -7.54 -17.79 -16.08
CA THR A 87 -6.89 -18.22 -17.35
C THR A 87 -6.16 -19.56 -17.20
N VAL A 88 -5.58 -19.84 -16.03
CA VAL A 88 -4.87 -21.10 -15.76
C VAL A 88 -5.84 -22.26 -15.51
N THR A 89 -6.98 -22.01 -14.87
CA THR A 89 -7.94 -23.06 -14.49
C THR A 89 -9.11 -23.26 -15.46
N ASN A 90 -9.32 -22.38 -16.45
CA ASN A 90 -10.47 -22.44 -17.37
C ASN A 90 -11.85 -22.46 -16.66
N ILE A 91 -11.93 -21.92 -15.44
CA ILE A 91 -13.16 -21.82 -14.65
C ILE A 91 -13.83 -20.45 -14.92
N SER A 92 -15.18 -20.40 -14.80
CA SER A 92 -15.95 -19.15 -14.88
C SER A 92 -15.35 -18.07 -13.96
N PRO A 93 -15.14 -16.84 -14.45
CA PRO A 93 -14.42 -15.78 -13.74
C PRO A 93 -15.08 -15.39 -12.41
N VAL A 94 -16.41 -15.53 -12.32
CA VAL A 94 -17.17 -15.24 -11.09
C VAL A 94 -16.77 -16.18 -9.96
N ASN A 95 -16.56 -17.47 -10.24
CA ASN A 95 -16.19 -18.46 -9.23
C ASN A 95 -14.74 -18.25 -8.76
N SER A 96 -13.85 -17.87 -9.67
CA SER A 96 -12.45 -17.58 -9.34
C SER A 96 -12.31 -16.38 -8.40
N ILE A 97 -13.11 -15.32 -8.60
CA ILE A 97 -13.10 -14.14 -7.72
C ILE A 97 -13.51 -14.50 -6.29
N VAL A 98 -14.54 -15.33 -6.13
CA VAL A 98 -15.02 -15.76 -4.81
C VAL A 98 -13.95 -16.57 -4.08
N ILE A 99 -13.32 -17.53 -4.76
CA ILE A 99 -12.27 -18.38 -4.17
C ILE A 99 -11.06 -17.54 -3.74
N VAL A 100 -10.57 -16.66 -4.62
CA VAL A 100 -9.42 -15.80 -4.32
C VAL A 100 -9.75 -14.83 -3.18
N GLY A 101 -10.97 -14.27 -3.14
CA GLY A 101 -11.41 -13.40 -2.05
C GLY A 101 -11.41 -14.09 -0.69
N VAL A 102 -11.88 -15.34 -0.62
CA VAL A 102 -11.83 -16.14 0.61
C VAL A 102 -10.38 -16.38 1.04
N ILE A 103 -9.52 -16.83 0.13
CA ILE A 103 -8.11 -17.12 0.43
C ILE A 103 -7.39 -15.85 0.94
N VAL A 104 -7.58 -14.71 0.26
CA VAL A 104 -6.99 -13.42 0.66
C VAL A 104 -7.48 -12.98 2.04
N THR A 105 -8.77 -13.13 2.33
CA THR A 105 -9.34 -12.71 3.62
C THR A 105 -8.77 -13.55 4.76
N PHE A 106 -8.69 -14.87 4.56
CA PHE A 106 -8.04 -15.77 5.53
C PHE A 106 -6.56 -15.43 5.71
N TYR A 107 -5.83 -15.19 4.62
CA TYR A 107 -4.41 -14.83 4.66
C TYR A 107 -4.17 -13.54 5.46
N ILE A 108 -4.94 -12.48 5.18
CA ILE A 108 -4.81 -11.19 5.89
C ILE A 108 -5.15 -11.34 7.38
N THR A 109 -6.16 -12.16 7.70
CA THR A 109 -6.57 -12.42 9.09
C THR A 109 -5.44 -13.07 9.89
N ILE A 110 -4.67 -13.97 9.28
CA ILE A 110 -3.52 -14.62 9.91
C ILE A 110 -2.34 -13.65 10.09
N VAL A 111 -2.14 -12.74 9.14
CA VAL A 111 -1.01 -11.80 9.10
C VAL A 111 -1.13 -10.69 10.16
N GLY A 112 -2.30 -10.09 10.36
CA GLY A 112 -2.47 -9.00 11.33
C GLY A 112 -1.61 -7.74 11.06
N LEU A 113 -1.66 -6.73 11.94
CA LEU A 113 -1.01 -5.43 11.69
C LEU A 113 0.52 -5.49 11.76
N GLN A 114 1.08 -6.27 12.70
CA GLN A 114 2.53 -6.37 12.89
C GLN A 114 3.19 -7.20 11.78
N ALA A 115 2.59 -8.34 11.39
CA ALA A 115 3.17 -9.13 10.30
C ALA A 115 2.91 -8.51 8.91
N GLY A 116 1.95 -7.58 8.78
CA GLY A 116 1.76 -6.81 7.55
C GLY A 116 2.98 -5.94 7.20
N VAL A 117 3.63 -5.35 8.21
CA VAL A 117 4.89 -4.61 8.04
C VAL A 117 5.98 -5.55 7.54
N THR A 118 6.08 -6.73 8.16
CA THR A 118 7.03 -7.77 7.76
C THR A 118 6.80 -8.21 6.31
N VAL A 119 5.57 -8.49 5.91
CA VAL A 119 5.25 -8.88 4.51
C VAL A 119 5.60 -7.78 3.50
N SER A 120 5.57 -6.51 3.90
CA SER A 120 5.93 -5.40 3.02
C SER A 120 7.44 -5.27 2.80
N VAL A 121 8.25 -5.53 3.84
CA VAL A 121 9.72 -5.44 3.73
C VAL A 121 10.35 -6.61 2.96
N HIS A 122 9.68 -7.78 2.93
CA HIS A 122 10.24 -8.99 2.31
C HIS A 122 10.44 -8.86 0.78
N PRO A 123 9.43 -8.43 -0.02
CA PRO A 123 9.61 -8.25 -1.46
C PRO A 123 10.63 -7.17 -1.81
N GLU A 124 10.68 -6.08 -1.03
CA GLU A 124 11.59 -4.96 -1.26
C GLU A 124 13.05 -5.38 -1.05
N LEU A 125 13.34 -6.11 0.04
CA LEU A 125 14.67 -6.64 0.30
C LEU A 125 15.17 -7.56 -0.82
N VAL A 126 14.30 -8.42 -1.34
CA VAL A 126 14.66 -9.35 -2.43
C VAL A 126 15.03 -8.58 -3.69
N LEU A 127 14.27 -7.54 -4.05
CA LEU A 127 14.56 -6.69 -5.20
C LEU A 127 15.87 -5.91 -5.03
N VAL A 128 16.17 -5.44 -3.81
CA VAL A 128 17.43 -4.77 -3.50
C VAL A 128 18.62 -5.75 -3.58
N SER A 129 18.47 -6.97 -3.03
CA SER A 129 19.52 -8.00 -3.08
C SER A 129 19.77 -8.57 -4.48
N ALA A 130 18.79 -8.49 -5.38
CA ALA A 130 18.97 -8.85 -6.78
C ALA A 130 19.67 -7.74 -7.60
N GLY A 131 19.70 -6.51 -7.08
CA GLY A 131 20.37 -5.36 -7.69
C GLY A 131 21.81 -5.15 -7.21
N ASP A 132 22.24 -5.82 -6.15
CA ASP A 132 23.53 -5.59 -5.50
C ASP A 132 24.13 -6.94 -5.07
N GLU A 133 25.27 -7.32 -5.68
CA GLU A 133 26.12 -8.35 -5.11
C GLU A 133 26.63 -7.84 -3.73
N ALA A 134 25.94 -8.30 -2.68
CA ALA A 134 26.28 -8.31 -1.25
C ALA A 134 26.29 -6.97 -0.48
N PRO A 135 25.38 -6.88 0.51
CA PRO A 135 25.79 -6.50 1.86
C PRO A 135 25.36 -7.51 2.95
N SER A 136 26.21 -7.61 3.96
CA SER A 136 26.20 -8.58 5.06
C SER A 136 24.93 -8.55 5.95
N HIS A 137 24.41 -9.75 6.22
CA HIS A 137 23.22 -10.14 7.00
C HIS A 137 22.94 -9.45 8.36
N HIS A 138 23.79 -8.57 8.87
CA HIS A 138 23.69 -7.99 10.21
C HIS A 138 22.95 -6.63 10.28
N GLU A 139 22.77 -5.90 9.18
CA GLU A 139 22.12 -4.58 9.19
C GLU A 139 20.59 -4.63 9.08
N ILE A 140 20.04 -5.62 8.36
CA ILE A 140 18.60 -5.72 8.08
C ILE A 140 17.81 -6.08 9.34
N VAL A 141 18.38 -6.88 10.24
CA VAL A 141 17.70 -7.31 11.48
C VAL A 141 17.54 -6.15 12.47
N THR A 142 18.45 -5.17 12.45
CA THR A 142 18.42 -4.02 13.37
C THR A 142 17.36 -2.99 12.96
N PHE A 143 17.03 -2.89 11.66
CA PHE A 143 16.02 -1.96 11.15
C PHE A 143 14.58 -2.44 11.36
N VAL A 144 14.37 -3.76 11.51
CA VAL A 144 13.05 -4.35 11.80
C VAL A 144 12.73 -4.33 13.31
N ALA A 145 13.74 -4.14 14.17
CA ALA A 145 13.60 -4.18 15.63
C ALA A 145 13.53 -2.78 16.30
N SER A 146 13.61 -1.68 15.53
CA SER A 146 13.45 -0.29 16.00
C SER A 146 12.17 0.34 15.47
#